data_AF-E0RNR4-F1
#
_entry.id   AF-E0RNR4-F1
#
_cell.length_a   1.000
_cell.length_b   1.000
_cell.length_c   1.000
_cell.angle_alpha   90.00
_cell.angle_beta   90.00
_cell.angle_gamma   90.00
#
_symmetry.space_group_name_H-M   'P 1'
#
loop_
_entity.id
_entity.type
_entity.pdbx_description
1 polymer ?
#
loop_
_entity_poly.entity_id
_entity_poly.type
_entity_poly.pdbx_seq_one_letter_code
_entity_poly.pdbx_strand_id
1 'polypeptide(L)'
;MRILVTGGGCREPVDGVRALVNTSTGRTAALVAEEAARRGHEVTALVGVAEVVPEGVEVVRFSCFAELAGRLEGLLRGGVWDAVVHAAAVSDFSVAGVWEEEAREEEEGRLRVVLRRVEGGGKVDSAGPVWIGLARNEKLLAGIKGWAPGVVLVGFKLTVGARDEVMEEAVRRIFEEGADLVVHNDMEEMGRGVRARIFTSPGEAEEVPTTEALASRLVGLLEARVLS
;
A
#
# COMPACT_ATOMS: atom_id res chain seq x y z
N MET A 1 -20.53 -5.79 10.10
CA MET A 1 -19.82 -4.61 9.59
C MET A 1 -19.62 -4.74 8.10
N ARG A 2 -19.52 -3.62 7.39
CA ARG A 2 -18.97 -3.49 6.04
C ARG A 2 -17.52 -3.05 6.12
N ILE A 3 -16.62 -3.91 5.64
CA ILE A 3 -15.17 -3.71 5.75
C ILE A 3 -14.56 -3.65 4.34
N LEU A 4 -13.83 -2.58 4.06
CA LEU A 4 -13.02 -2.46 2.86
C LEU A 4 -11.58 -2.83 3.19
N VAL A 5 -11.02 -3.83 2.52
CA VAL A 5 -9.61 -4.24 2.70
C VAL A 5 -8.84 -3.94 1.42
N THR A 6 -7.82 -3.10 1.47
CA THR A 6 -6.91 -2.93 0.33
C THR A 6 -5.70 -3.83 0.49
N GLY A 7 -5.24 -4.49 -0.58
CA GLY A 7 -4.09 -5.39 -0.54
C GLY A 7 -3.35 -5.49 -1.87
N GLY A 8 -2.17 -6.11 -1.85
CA GLY A 8 -1.30 -6.22 -3.01
C GLY A 8 -0.55 -4.93 -3.33
N GLY A 9 0.30 -4.98 -4.34
CA GLY A 9 1.15 -3.88 -4.77
C GLY A 9 0.63 -3.11 -5.98
N CYS A 10 1.01 -1.84 -6.06
CA CYS A 10 0.85 -1.04 -7.27
C CYS A 10 1.90 -1.43 -8.33
N ARG A 11 1.48 -1.42 -9.60
CA ARG A 11 2.26 -1.60 -10.81
C ARG A 11 2.16 -0.34 -11.67
N GLU A 12 3.16 0.53 -11.55
CA GLU A 12 3.26 1.76 -12.32
C GLU A 12 3.83 1.47 -13.72
N PRO A 13 3.05 1.66 -14.80
CA PRO A 13 3.51 1.33 -16.15
C PRO A 13 4.68 2.24 -16.54
N VAL A 14 5.78 1.63 -16.98
CA VAL A 14 6.91 2.34 -17.59
C VAL A 14 6.70 2.43 -19.10
N ASP A 15 6.26 1.34 -19.70
CA ASP A 15 5.84 1.26 -21.11
C ASP A 15 4.80 0.13 -21.28
N GLY A 16 4.50 -0.26 -22.53
CA GLY A 16 3.54 -1.34 -22.82
C GLY A 16 3.92 -2.74 -22.28
N VAL A 17 5.12 -2.93 -21.73
CA VAL A 17 5.63 -4.23 -21.25
C VAL A 17 6.15 -4.14 -19.80
N ARG A 18 6.92 -3.10 -19.48
CA ARG A 18 7.62 -2.89 -18.22
C ARG A 18 6.80 -2.06 -17.23
N ALA A 19 7.05 -2.28 -15.94
CA ALA A 19 6.46 -1.50 -14.87
C ALA A 19 7.37 -1.47 -13.64
N LEU A 20 7.22 -0.43 -12.83
CA LEU A 20 7.75 -0.35 -11.47
C LEU A 20 6.70 -0.92 -10.52
N VAL A 21 7.10 -1.91 -9.70
CA VAL A 21 6.17 -2.66 -8.87
C VAL A 21 6.61 -2.62 -7.42
N ASN A 22 5.70 -2.19 -6.54
CA ASN A 22 5.88 -2.41 -5.11
C ASN A 22 5.60 -3.88 -4.80
N THR A 23 6.60 -4.59 -4.26
CA THR A 23 6.47 -6.01 -3.96
C THR A 23 5.58 -6.23 -2.74
N SER A 24 4.51 -7.00 -2.94
CA SER A 24 3.61 -7.43 -1.86
C SER A 24 2.99 -8.76 -2.25
N THR A 25 3.08 -9.75 -1.36
CA THR A 25 2.46 -11.06 -1.61
C THR A 25 0.93 -11.00 -1.51
N GLY A 26 0.38 -9.94 -0.90
CA GLY A 26 -1.06 -9.81 -0.60
C GLY A 26 -1.54 -10.67 0.57
N ARG A 27 -0.70 -11.56 1.12
CA ARG A 27 -1.09 -12.56 2.12
C ARG A 27 -1.75 -11.98 3.37
N THR A 28 -1.21 -10.89 3.91
CA THR A 28 -1.79 -10.25 5.11
C THR A 28 -3.18 -9.68 4.84
N ALA A 29 -3.36 -8.96 3.74
CA ALA A 29 -4.66 -8.41 3.36
C ALA A 29 -5.67 -9.52 3.09
N ALA A 30 -5.25 -10.59 2.40
CA ALA A 30 -6.10 -11.73 2.12
C ALA A 30 -6.62 -12.40 3.40
N LEU A 31 -5.71 -12.75 4.33
CA LEU A 31 -6.08 -13.37 5.60
C LEU A 31 -6.97 -12.48 6.47
N VAL A 32 -6.75 -11.15 6.48
CA VAL A 32 -7.64 -10.21 7.19
C VAL A 32 -9.04 -10.20 6.58
N ALA A 33 -9.14 -10.15 5.25
CA ALA A 33 -10.42 -10.15 4.54
C ALA A 33 -11.19 -11.47 4.76
N GLU A 34 -10.51 -12.61 4.63
CA GLU A 34 -11.08 -13.94 4.87
C GLU A 34 -11.54 -14.13 6.31
N GLU A 35 -10.73 -13.70 7.29
CA GLU A 35 -11.08 -13.78 8.70
C GLU A 35 -12.30 -12.92 9.04
N ALA A 36 -12.37 -11.70 8.50
CA ALA A 36 -13.54 -10.84 8.65
C ALA A 36 -14.81 -11.46 8.06
N ALA A 37 -14.70 -12.05 6.87
CA ALA A 37 -15.81 -12.75 6.21
C ALA A 37 -16.24 -14.00 7.01
N ARG A 38 -15.28 -14.78 7.54
CA ARG A 38 -15.53 -15.94 8.39
C ARG A 38 -16.27 -15.59 9.68
N ARG A 39 -16.10 -14.35 10.18
CA ARG A 39 -16.87 -13.80 11.32
C ARG A 39 -18.23 -13.21 10.92
N GLY A 40 -18.62 -13.32 9.65
CA GLY A 40 -19.93 -12.89 9.17
C GLY A 40 -20.01 -11.41 8.79
N HIS A 41 -18.88 -10.74 8.54
CA HIS A 41 -18.87 -9.37 8.01
C HIS A 41 -19.00 -9.37 6.48
N GLU A 42 -19.56 -8.28 5.95
CA GLU A 42 -19.56 -8.00 4.51
C GLU A 42 -18.20 -7.39 4.15
N VAL A 43 -17.46 -8.03 3.26
CA VAL A 43 -16.09 -7.64 2.93
C VAL A 43 -15.94 -7.43 1.43
N THR A 44 -15.39 -6.27 1.07
CA THR A 44 -14.88 -6.00 -0.27
C THR A 44 -13.37 -5.85 -0.18
N ALA A 45 -12.64 -6.61 -1.01
CA ALA A 45 -11.20 -6.55 -1.11
C ALA A 45 -10.78 -5.83 -2.40
N LEU A 46 -10.10 -4.68 -2.26
CA LEU A 46 -9.50 -3.95 -3.36
C LEU A 46 -8.04 -4.42 -3.54
N VAL A 47 -7.77 -5.21 -4.58
CA VAL A 47 -6.55 -6.01 -4.71
C VAL A 47 -5.72 -5.63 -5.94
N GLY A 48 -4.45 -5.31 -5.69
CA GLY A 48 -3.44 -4.99 -6.69
C GLY A 48 -2.76 -6.24 -7.29
N VAL A 49 -1.49 -6.09 -7.66
CA VAL A 49 -0.61 -7.23 -7.96
C VAL A 49 -0.33 -7.98 -6.66
N ALA A 50 -0.74 -9.25 -6.61
CA ALA A 50 -0.58 -10.09 -5.43
C ALA A 50 -0.47 -11.56 -5.84
N GLU A 51 0.27 -12.34 -5.04
CA GLU A 51 0.33 -13.80 -5.16
C GLU A 51 -0.89 -14.46 -4.50
N VAL A 52 -1.34 -13.89 -3.38
CA VAL A 52 -2.49 -14.37 -2.60
C VAL A 52 -3.63 -13.37 -2.74
N VAL A 53 -4.79 -13.87 -3.16
CA VAL A 53 -6.04 -13.12 -3.32
C VAL A 53 -7.06 -13.74 -2.39
N PRO A 54 -7.83 -12.95 -1.61
CA PRO A 54 -8.78 -13.51 -0.66
C PRO A 54 -9.91 -14.28 -1.35
N GLU A 55 -10.34 -15.36 -0.72
CA GLU A 55 -11.51 -16.14 -1.12
C GLU A 55 -12.75 -15.78 -0.28
N GLY A 56 -13.95 -16.05 -0.82
CA GLY A 56 -15.21 -15.86 -0.08
C GLY A 56 -15.62 -14.39 0.15
N VAL A 57 -14.97 -13.43 -0.53
CA VAL A 57 -15.26 -11.99 -0.45
C VAL A 57 -15.42 -11.38 -1.84
N GLU A 58 -16.03 -10.20 -1.93
CA GLU A 58 -16.06 -9.46 -3.19
C GLU A 58 -14.65 -8.93 -3.51
N VAL A 59 -14.15 -9.16 -4.71
CA VAL A 59 -12.80 -8.70 -5.12
C VAL A 59 -12.90 -7.68 -6.25
N VAL A 60 -12.36 -6.49 -6.00
CA VAL A 60 -12.19 -5.42 -7.00
C VAL A 60 -10.70 -5.29 -7.31
N ARG A 61 -10.31 -5.28 -8.59
CA ARG A 61 -8.90 -5.18 -8.99
C ARG A 61 -8.47 -3.73 -9.26
N PHE A 62 -7.22 -3.42 -8.96
CA PHE A 62 -6.52 -2.22 -9.44
C PHE A 62 -5.14 -2.59 -9.96
N SER A 63 -4.57 -1.79 -10.87
CA SER A 63 -3.19 -1.99 -11.32
C SER A 63 -2.20 -1.00 -10.73
N CYS A 64 -2.48 0.30 -10.77
CA CYS A 64 -1.53 1.36 -10.40
C CYS A 64 -2.11 2.29 -9.34
N PHE A 65 -1.31 3.26 -8.89
CA PHE A 65 -1.73 4.28 -7.93
C PHE A 65 -3.02 4.99 -8.35
N ALA A 66 -3.11 5.46 -9.60
CA ALA A 66 -4.27 6.21 -10.08
C ALA A 66 -5.56 5.38 -10.02
N GLU A 67 -5.49 4.09 -10.37
CA GLU A 67 -6.63 3.19 -10.25
C GLU A 67 -6.97 2.88 -8.79
N LEU A 68 -5.96 2.65 -7.94
CA LEU A 68 -6.17 2.44 -6.51
C LEU A 68 -6.89 3.65 -5.90
N ALA A 69 -6.39 4.86 -6.15
CA ALA A 69 -6.94 6.11 -5.65
C ALA A 69 -8.41 6.28 -6.09
N GLY A 70 -8.67 6.22 -7.40
CA GLY A 70 -10.01 6.43 -7.94
C GLY A 70 -11.02 5.36 -7.52
N ARG A 71 -10.61 4.09 -7.45
CA ARG A 71 -11.50 3.00 -6.98
C ARG A 71 -11.77 3.08 -5.48
N LEU A 72 -10.74 3.38 -4.69
CA LEU A 72 -10.87 3.55 -3.24
C LEU A 72 -11.81 4.72 -2.93
N GLU A 73 -11.60 5.88 -3.54
CA GLU A 73 -12.47 7.04 -3.40
C GLU A 73 -13.91 6.73 -3.85
N GLY A 74 -14.07 6.10 -5.03
CA GLY A 74 -15.38 5.73 -5.57
C GLY A 74 -16.17 4.77 -4.68
N LEU A 75 -15.51 3.74 -4.14
CA LEU A 75 -16.13 2.79 -3.20
C LEU A 75 -16.53 3.48 -1.89
N LEU A 76 -15.64 4.30 -1.33
CA LEU A 76 -15.85 4.97 -0.05
C LEU A 76 -16.96 6.02 -0.12
N ARG A 77 -17.02 6.81 -1.19
CA ARG A 77 -18.11 7.78 -1.40
C ARG A 77 -19.44 7.13 -1.82
N GLY A 78 -19.36 5.97 -2.46
CA GLY A 78 -20.52 5.27 -3.04
C GLY A 78 -21.30 4.40 -2.05
N GLY A 79 -20.84 4.26 -0.81
CA GLY A 79 -21.49 3.40 0.19
C GLY A 79 -21.14 3.77 1.62
N VAL A 80 -21.81 3.09 2.57
CA VAL A 80 -21.49 3.19 4.00
C VAL A 80 -20.49 2.09 4.34
N TRP A 81 -19.44 2.45 5.06
CA TRP A 81 -18.38 1.55 5.52
C TRP A 81 -18.19 1.73 7.02
N ASP A 82 -17.93 0.64 7.72
CA ASP A 82 -17.63 0.68 9.16
C ASP A 82 -16.12 0.71 9.40
N ALA A 83 -15.34 0.03 8.55
CA ALA A 83 -13.90 -0.02 8.66
C ALA A 83 -13.19 -0.09 7.31
N VAL A 84 -11.97 0.45 7.28
CA VAL A 84 -11.04 0.35 6.16
C VAL A 84 -9.71 -0.20 6.67
N VAL A 85 -9.28 -1.32 6.11
CA VAL A 85 -7.95 -1.90 6.34
C VAL A 85 -7.05 -1.57 5.16
N HIS A 86 -6.23 -0.53 5.30
CA HIS A 86 -5.39 -0.05 4.21
C HIS A 86 -4.02 -0.75 4.19
N ALA A 87 -3.99 -2.01 3.73
CA ALA A 87 -2.79 -2.85 3.67
C ALA A 87 -2.14 -2.96 2.28
N ALA A 88 -2.55 -2.13 1.31
CA ALA A 88 -1.95 -2.12 -0.02
C ALA A 88 -0.53 -1.53 0.02
N ALA A 89 0.39 -2.10 -0.76
CA ALA A 89 1.71 -1.51 -0.99
C ALA A 89 1.58 -0.42 -2.06
N VAL A 90 1.17 0.77 -1.62
CA VAL A 90 0.93 1.96 -2.45
C VAL A 90 2.25 2.50 -3.00
N SER A 91 2.29 2.82 -4.30
CA SER A 91 3.44 3.50 -4.92
C SER A 91 3.58 4.92 -4.39
N ASP A 92 4.70 5.25 -3.73
CA ASP A 92 5.04 6.64 -3.39
C ASP A 92 5.34 7.51 -4.63
N PHE A 93 5.62 6.87 -5.76
CA PHE A 93 5.93 7.54 -7.02
C PHE A 93 5.26 6.86 -8.21
N SER A 94 4.79 7.65 -9.18
CA SER A 94 4.34 7.19 -10.49
C SER A 94 5.32 7.60 -11.59
N VAL A 95 5.27 6.90 -12.74
CA VAL A 95 6.12 7.22 -13.90
C VAL A 95 5.64 8.51 -14.56
N ALA A 96 6.46 9.56 -14.49
CA ALA A 96 6.20 10.84 -15.14
C ALA A 96 6.61 10.83 -16.62
N GLY A 97 7.58 9.99 -16.98
CA GLY A 97 8.01 9.82 -18.36
C GLY A 97 9.21 8.88 -18.49
N VAL A 98 9.53 8.60 -19.74
CA VAL A 98 10.72 7.86 -20.14
C VAL A 98 11.48 8.68 -21.16
N TRP A 99 12.81 8.69 -21.04
CA TRP A 99 13.71 9.40 -21.94
C TRP A 99 14.83 8.48 -22.42
N GLU A 100 15.25 8.72 -23.65
CA GLU A 100 16.41 8.08 -24.29
C GLU A 100 17.50 9.12 -24.53
N GLU A 101 18.74 8.67 -24.61
CA GLU A 101 19.87 9.52 -24.96
C GLU A 101 19.77 9.97 -26.42
N GLU A 102 19.78 11.27 -26.64
CA GLU A 102 19.82 11.88 -27.97
C GLU A 102 21.24 12.34 -28.32
N ALA A 103 21.95 12.90 -27.35
CA ALA A 103 23.33 13.34 -27.53
C ALA A 103 24.12 13.27 -26.21
N ARG A 104 25.43 13.08 -26.32
CA ARG A 104 26.37 13.02 -25.20
C ARG A 104 27.62 13.83 -25.52
N GLU A 105 27.94 14.76 -24.64
CA GLU A 105 29.11 15.64 -24.75
C GLU A 105 29.92 15.55 -23.44
N GLU A 106 31.23 15.40 -23.56
CA GLU A 106 32.15 15.41 -22.43
C GLU A 106 33.19 16.52 -22.63
N GLU A 107 33.22 17.47 -21.70
CA GLU A 107 34.15 18.62 -21.73
C GLU A 107 34.69 18.86 -20.32
N GLU A 108 36.01 18.95 -20.18
CA GLU A 108 36.70 19.19 -18.90
C GLU A 108 36.24 18.28 -17.74
N GLY A 109 35.97 17.00 -18.03
CA GLY A 109 35.51 16.02 -17.03
C GLY A 109 34.04 16.18 -16.60
N ARG A 110 33.27 17.04 -17.28
CA ARG A 110 31.82 17.16 -17.11
C ARG A 110 31.11 16.45 -18.26
N LEU A 111 30.19 15.56 -17.90
CA LEU A 111 29.31 14.86 -18.83
C LEU A 111 27.98 15.61 -18.95
N ARG A 112 27.62 16.01 -20.16
CA ARG A 112 26.28 16.50 -20.53
C ARG A 112 25.58 15.46 -21.39
N VAL A 113 24.38 15.06 -20.98
CA VAL A 113 23.52 14.15 -21.75
C VAL A 113 22.25 14.90 -22.10
N VAL A 114 21.93 14.97 -23.40
CA VAL A 114 20.67 15.48 -23.90
C VAL A 114 19.71 14.31 -24.02
N LEU A 115 18.54 14.47 -23.40
CA LEU A 115 17.53 13.42 -23.29
C LEU A 115 16.32 13.79 -24.12
N ARG A 116 15.93 12.89 -25.03
CA ARG A 116 14.68 12.99 -25.78
C ARG A 116 13.61 12.18 -25.09
N ARG A 117 12.44 12.78 -24.85
CA ARG A 117 11.30 12.06 -24.29
C ARG A 117 10.82 11.01 -25.30
N VAL A 118 10.58 9.80 -24.83
CA VAL A 118 9.96 8.75 -25.62
C VAL A 118 8.47 9.03 -25.69
N GLU A 119 7.95 9.20 -26.91
CA GLU A 119 6.52 9.39 -27.16
C GLU A 119 5.89 8.08 -27.66
N GLY A 120 4.66 7.81 -27.20
CA GLY A 120 3.92 6.59 -27.52
C GLY A 120 4.16 5.45 -26.51
N GLY A 121 3.10 4.72 -26.17
CA GLY A 121 3.13 3.61 -25.19
C GLY A 121 3.79 2.31 -25.68
N GLY A 122 4.60 2.39 -26.74
CA GLY A 122 5.33 1.26 -27.29
C GLY A 122 6.49 0.83 -26.39
N LYS A 123 7.14 -0.28 -26.73
CA LYS A 123 8.33 -0.78 -26.02
C LYS A 123 9.50 0.19 -26.23
N VAL A 124 10.10 0.69 -25.15
CA VAL A 124 11.33 1.51 -25.22
C VAL A 124 12.48 0.67 -25.81
N ASP A 125 13.26 1.25 -26.72
CA ASP A 125 14.35 0.54 -27.39
C ASP A 125 15.40 0.05 -26.36
N SER A 126 16.04 -1.07 -26.66
CA SER A 126 17.12 -1.65 -25.83
C SER A 126 18.52 -1.23 -26.29
N ALA A 127 18.62 -0.36 -27.32
CA ALA A 127 19.86 0.07 -27.92
C ALA A 127 20.75 0.94 -27.00
N GLY A 128 20.20 1.51 -25.93
CA GLY A 128 20.93 2.42 -25.05
C GLY A 128 20.34 2.53 -23.64
N PRO A 129 21.00 3.30 -22.75
CA PRO A 129 20.45 3.63 -21.44
C PRO A 129 19.10 4.35 -21.57
N VAL A 130 18.26 4.16 -20.56
CA VAL A 130 16.92 4.75 -20.46
C VAL A 130 16.79 5.43 -19.12
N TRP A 131 16.21 6.63 -19.11
CA TRP A 131 15.95 7.40 -17.91
C TRP A 131 14.46 7.39 -17.62
N ILE A 132 14.10 7.06 -16.38
CA ILE A 132 12.72 7.08 -15.90
C ILE A 132 12.59 8.23 -14.91
N GLY A 133 11.70 9.16 -15.22
CA GLY A 133 11.34 10.26 -14.34
C GLY A 133 10.17 9.85 -13.47
N LEU A 134 10.26 10.14 -12.18
CA LEU A 134 9.26 9.78 -11.19
C LEU A 134 8.59 11.03 -10.63
N ALA A 135 7.27 11.03 -10.55
CA ALA A 135 6.48 12.04 -9.84
C ALA A 135 6.00 11.48 -8.51
N ARG A 136 6.09 12.27 -7.44
CA ARG A 136 5.56 11.86 -6.12
C ARG A 136 4.04 11.76 -6.18
N ASN A 137 3.52 10.68 -5.62
CA ASN A 137 2.10 10.51 -5.40
C ASN A 137 1.69 11.12 -4.05
N GLU A 138 0.41 11.45 -3.95
CA GLU A 138 -0.19 11.89 -2.70
C GLU A 138 -0.34 10.72 -1.70
N LYS A 139 -0.49 11.06 -0.42
CA LYS A 139 -0.70 10.07 0.64
C LYS A 139 -2.17 9.67 0.70
N LEU A 140 -2.51 8.50 0.16
CA LEU A 140 -3.89 8.01 0.11
C LEU A 140 -4.52 7.83 1.50
N LEU A 141 -3.76 7.36 2.48
CA LEU A 141 -4.26 7.12 3.84
C LEU A 141 -4.95 8.38 4.42
N ALA A 142 -4.31 9.55 4.25
CA ALA A 142 -4.81 10.83 4.72
C ALA A 142 -6.13 11.28 4.04
N GLY A 143 -6.42 10.77 2.85
CA GLY A 143 -7.67 11.05 2.12
C GLY A 143 -8.87 10.23 2.58
N ILE A 144 -8.64 9.05 3.16
CA ILE A 144 -9.70 8.05 3.43
C ILE A 144 -10.80 8.60 4.35
N LYS A 145 -10.42 9.24 5.46
CA LYS A 145 -11.37 9.83 6.41
C LYS A 145 -12.15 11.01 5.81
N GLY A 146 -11.61 11.67 4.79
CA GLY A 146 -12.31 12.70 4.04
C GLY A 146 -13.39 12.13 3.11
N TRP A 147 -13.16 10.95 2.54
CA TRP A 147 -14.12 10.27 1.65
C TRP A 147 -15.19 9.49 2.39
N ALA A 148 -14.83 8.87 3.52
CA ALA A 148 -15.75 8.15 4.39
C ALA A 148 -15.54 8.58 5.85
N PRO A 149 -16.17 9.69 6.28
CA PRO A 149 -16.11 10.13 7.66
C PRO A 149 -16.65 9.06 8.62
N GLY A 150 -15.95 8.81 9.72
CA GLY A 150 -16.40 7.90 10.77
C GLY A 150 -15.96 6.43 10.62
N VAL A 151 -15.36 6.03 9.49
CA VAL A 151 -14.80 4.67 9.36
C VAL A 151 -13.69 4.44 10.38
N VAL A 152 -13.56 3.24 10.93
CA VAL A 152 -12.34 2.83 11.64
C VAL A 152 -11.26 2.53 10.62
N LEU A 153 -10.17 3.28 10.62
CA LEU A 153 -9.07 3.20 9.67
C LEU A 153 -7.88 2.48 10.27
N VAL A 154 -7.43 1.41 9.60
CA VAL A 154 -6.17 0.72 9.90
C VAL A 154 -5.13 1.10 8.87
N GLY A 155 -4.04 1.71 9.31
CA GLY A 155 -2.85 1.97 8.50
C GLY A 155 -1.78 0.89 8.69
N PHE A 156 -0.96 0.66 7.66
CA PHE A 156 0.17 -0.26 7.73
C PHE A 156 1.50 0.48 7.56
N LYS A 157 2.51 0.03 8.30
CA LYS A 157 3.88 0.53 8.19
C LYS A 157 4.86 -0.64 8.13
N LEU A 158 5.66 -0.68 7.06
CA LEU A 158 6.80 -1.59 6.94
C LEU A 158 8.11 -0.82 7.21
N THR A 159 9.01 -1.42 7.98
CA THR A 159 10.39 -0.98 8.17
C THR A 159 11.37 -2.12 7.91
N VAL A 160 12.66 -1.78 7.83
CA VAL A 160 13.75 -2.75 7.63
C VAL A 160 14.82 -2.46 8.69
N GLY A 161 14.91 -3.31 9.71
CA GLY A 161 15.91 -3.18 10.77
C GLY A 161 15.83 -1.84 11.52
N ALA A 162 14.64 -1.27 11.67
CA ALA A 162 14.48 0.02 12.31
C ALA A 162 14.70 -0.08 13.83
N ARG A 163 15.44 0.87 14.39
CA ARG A 163 15.52 1.06 15.84
C ARG A 163 14.16 1.53 16.38
N ASP A 164 13.87 1.24 17.64
CA ASP A 164 12.59 1.55 18.31
C ASP A 164 12.14 3.00 18.11
N GLU A 165 13.02 3.98 18.33
CA GLU A 165 12.74 5.41 18.14
C GLU A 165 12.23 5.74 16.72
N VAL A 166 12.83 5.10 15.70
CA VAL A 166 12.49 5.32 14.29
C VAL A 166 11.16 4.63 13.95
N MET A 167 10.92 3.46 14.53
CA MET A 167 9.65 2.76 14.41
C MET A 167 8.52 3.56 15.05
N GLU A 168 8.71 4.06 16.28
CA GLU A 168 7.72 4.85 17.01
C GLU A 168 7.35 6.14 16.25
N GLU A 169 8.36 6.86 15.72
CA GLU A 169 8.11 8.03 14.88
C GLU A 169 7.33 7.64 13.61
N ALA A 170 7.70 6.54 12.96
CA ALA A 170 7.00 6.08 11.76
C ALA A 170 5.54 5.72 12.05
N VAL A 171 5.26 5.05 13.17
CA VAL A 171 3.90 4.71 13.62
C VAL A 171 3.11 5.97 13.97
N ARG A 172 3.71 6.91 14.70
CA ARG A 172 3.06 8.19 15.07
C ARG A 172 2.59 8.97 13.84
N ARG A 173 3.38 9.00 12.76
CA ARG A 173 2.97 9.66 11.50
C ARG A 173 1.72 9.03 10.88
N ILE A 174 1.54 7.72 10.98
CA ILE A 174 0.35 7.03 10.47
C ILE A 174 -0.91 7.42 11.27
N PHE A 175 -0.79 7.58 12.59
CA PHE A 175 -1.86 8.15 13.42
C PHE A 175 -2.17 9.61 13.05
N GLU A 176 -1.15 10.43 12.82
CA GLU A 176 -1.30 11.83 12.36
C GLU A 176 -2.00 11.94 11.00
N GLU A 177 -1.85 10.93 10.13
CA GLU A 177 -2.58 10.77 8.87
C GLU A 177 -4.02 10.27 9.05
N GLY A 178 -4.48 10.07 10.28
CA GLY A 178 -5.87 9.77 10.61
C GLY A 178 -6.20 8.30 10.81
N ALA A 179 -5.20 7.41 10.86
CA ALA A 179 -5.45 6.02 11.25
C ALA A 179 -5.86 5.92 12.72
N ASP A 180 -6.80 5.02 13.02
CA ASP A 180 -7.19 4.73 14.40
C ASP A 180 -6.40 3.52 14.94
N LEU A 181 -5.95 2.61 14.06
CA LEU A 181 -5.06 1.49 14.39
C LEU A 181 -3.87 1.50 13.43
N VAL A 182 -2.70 1.10 13.91
CA VAL A 182 -1.51 0.94 13.06
C VAL A 182 -0.95 -0.46 13.20
N VAL A 183 -0.76 -1.14 12.07
CA VAL A 183 0.00 -2.40 12.02
C VAL A 183 1.41 -2.09 11.54
N HIS A 184 2.39 -2.41 12.36
CA HIS A 184 3.80 -2.26 12.03
C HIS A 184 4.43 -3.64 11.79
N ASN A 185 5.26 -3.72 10.75
CA ASN A 185 6.05 -4.89 10.41
C ASN A 185 7.51 -4.45 10.24
N ASP A 186 8.45 -5.18 10.85
CA ASP A 186 9.87 -5.04 10.53
C ASP A 186 10.37 -6.29 9.80
N MET A 187 11.01 -6.09 8.64
CA MET A 187 11.52 -7.19 7.81
C MET A 187 12.55 -8.08 8.51
N GLU A 188 13.33 -7.56 9.46
CA GLU A 188 14.35 -8.36 10.17
C GLU A 188 13.77 -9.18 11.33
N GLU A 189 12.63 -8.75 11.86
CA GLU A 189 11.90 -9.47 12.91
C GLU A 189 11.01 -10.57 12.34
N MET A 190 10.54 -10.42 11.10
CA MET A 190 9.75 -11.40 10.36
C MET A 190 10.52 -12.72 10.20
N GLY A 191 10.36 -13.62 11.17
CA GLY A 191 11.08 -14.90 11.23
C GLY A 191 11.74 -15.18 12.60
N ARG A 192 11.75 -14.20 13.51
CA ARG A 192 12.25 -14.33 14.89
C ARG A 192 11.15 -14.50 15.94
N GLY A 193 9.95 -14.91 15.51
CA GLY A 193 8.80 -15.14 16.40
C GLY A 193 7.84 -13.97 16.52
N VAL A 194 8.16 -12.80 15.94
CA VAL A 194 7.25 -11.65 15.82
C VAL A 194 6.89 -11.45 14.35
N ARG A 195 5.60 -11.46 14.03
CA ARG A 195 5.10 -11.16 12.67
C ARG A 195 4.82 -9.68 12.50
N ALA A 196 4.22 -9.06 13.51
CA ALA A 196 3.80 -7.67 13.49
C ALA A 196 3.58 -7.15 14.91
N ARG A 197 3.49 -5.82 15.03
CA ARG A 197 2.95 -5.12 16.19
C ARG A 197 1.67 -4.40 15.80
N ILE A 198 0.63 -4.51 16.61
CA ILE A 198 -0.62 -3.77 16.44
C ILE A 198 -0.66 -2.66 17.48
N PHE A 199 -0.76 -1.42 17.03
CA PHE A 199 -0.85 -0.23 17.87
C PHE A 199 -2.29 0.26 17.95
N THR A 200 -2.82 0.35 19.16
CA THR A 200 -4.14 0.93 19.46
C THR A 200 -4.07 2.43 19.72
N SER A 201 -2.89 2.90 20.15
CA SER A 201 -2.53 4.31 20.31
C SER A 201 -1.02 4.46 20.14
N PRO A 202 -0.49 5.69 19.93
CA PRO A 202 0.95 5.90 19.91
C PRO A 202 1.61 5.40 21.22
N GLY A 203 2.53 4.45 21.10
CA GLY A 203 3.27 3.86 22.22
C GLY A 203 2.62 2.65 22.90
N GLU A 204 1.38 2.28 22.54
CA GLU A 204 0.70 1.08 23.05
C GLU A 204 0.63 0.02 21.95
N ALA A 205 1.44 -1.03 22.07
CA ALA A 205 1.58 -2.07 21.05
C ALA A 205 1.39 -3.49 21.61
N GLU A 206 0.75 -4.34 20.81
CA GLU A 206 0.67 -5.78 21.04
C GLU A 206 1.43 -6.53 19.94
N GLU A 207 2.36 -7.40 20.32
CA GLU A 207 3.07 -8.27 19.38
C GLU A 207 2.20 -9.47 18.98
N VAL A 208 2.17 -9.77 17.68
CA VAL A 208 1.48 -10.95 17.13
C VAL A 208 2.48 -11.84 16.39
N PRO A 209 2.46 -13.17 16.64
CA PRO A 209 3.53 -14.06 16.16
C PRO A 209 3.35 -14.56 14.73
N THR A 210 2.13 -14.56 14.20
CA THR A 210 1.80 -15.10 12.87
C THR A 210 0.86 -14.18 12.09
N THR A 211 0.71 -14.42 10.79
CA THR A 211 -0.19 -13.58 9.96
C THR A 211 -1.65 -13.89 10.28
N GLU A 212 -1.93 -15.13 10.66
CA GLU A 212 -3.22 -15.64 11.08
C GLU A 212 -3.62 -15.05 12.45
N ALA A 213 -2.67 -14.96 13.38
CA ALA A 213 -2.86 -14.28 14.67
C ALA A 213 -3.11 -12.77 14.46
N LEU A 214 -2.34 -12.13 13.57
CA LEU A 214 -2.55 -10.74 13.18
C LEU A 214 -3.98 -10.53 12.63
N ALA A 215 -4.42 -11.35 11.69
CA ALA A 215 -5.75 -11.23 11.10
C ALA A 215 -6.86 -11.38 12.15
N SER A 216 -6.81 -12.46 12.94
CA SER A 216 -7.78 -12.71 14.01
C SER A 216 -7.83 -11.59 15.04
N ARG A 217 -6.67 -11.09 15.48
CA ARG A 217 -6.59 -10.02 16.47
C ARG A 217 -7.08 -8.69 15.93
N LEU A 218 -6.67 -8.34 14.72
CA LEU A 218 -7.05 -7.08 14.07
C LEU A 218 -8.57 -7.00 13.86
N VAL A 219 -9.19 -8.07 13.35
CA VAL A 219 -10.65 -8.10 13.17
C VAL A 219 -11.37 -7.97 14.52
N GLY A 220 -10.88 -8.62 15.58
CA GLY A 220 -11.42 -8.45 16.93
C GLY A 220 -11.35 -7.01 17.45
N LEU A 221 -10.28 -6.28 17.12
CA LEU A 221 -10.14 -4.87 17.47
C LEU A 221 -11.09 -3.97 16.67
N LEU A 222 -11.34 -4.30 15.40
CA LEU A 222 -12.35 -3.61 14.59
C LEU A 222 -13.75 -3.79 15.17
N GLU A 223 -14.11 -5.02 15.53
CA GLU A 223 -15.40 -5.35 16.18
C GLU A 223 -15.60 -4.53 17.46
N ALA A 224 -14.57 -4.45 18.32
CA ALA A 224 -14.66 -3.72 19.57
C ALA A 224 -14.84 -2.20 19.40
N ARG A 225 -14.25 -1.61 18.35
CA ARG A 225 -14.26 -0.16 18.10
C ARG A 225 -15.48 0.35 17.37
N VAL A 226 -16.05 -0.44 16.45
CA VAL A 226 -17.28 -0.05 15.77
C VAL A 226 -18.48 -0.09 16.72
N LEU A 227 -18.40 -0.88 17.80
CA LEU A 227 -19.45 -1.01 18.81
C LEU A 227 -19.35 0.00 19.99
N SER A 228 -18.25 0.75 20.09
CA SER A 228 -18.00 1.74 21.16
C SER A 228 -18.39 3.15 20.74
#